data_AF-A0A1H1F9S5-F1
#
_entry.id   AF-A0A1H1F9S5-F1
#
_cell.length_a   1.000
_cell.length_b   1.000
_cell.length_c   1.000
_cell.angle_alpha   90.00
_cell.angle_beta   90.00
_cell.angle_gamma   90.00
#
_symmetry.space_group_name_H-M   'P 1'
#
loop_
_entity.id
_entity.type
_entity.pdbx_description
1 polymer ?
#
loop_
_entity_poly.entity_id
_entity_poly.type
_entity_poly.pdbx_seq_one_letter_code
_entity_poly.pdbx_strand_id
1 'polypeptide(L)'
;MVSRETVIHVRAVLLGFLALALLTPFDAGPETGPASVVTFLLFYGLVLGGSHLYLALRGEDGMVPVAARWRYLAVLAVLLAGGTAVFYGGERSVGTIELRTIGLVVIVVTSIAYLVTESVAGYRASRSE
;
A
#
# COMPACT_ATOMS: atom_id res chain seq x y z
N MET A 1 25.56 6.70 -11.03
CA MET A 1 24.78 7.85 -10.51
C MET A 1 23.43 7.32 -10.06
N VAL A 2 22.95 7.69 -8.87
CA VAL A 2 21.66 7.19 -8.34
C VAL A 2 20.51 8.04 -8.91
N SER A 3 19.43 7.42 -9.39
CA SER A 3 18.29 8.15 -9.94
C SER A 3 17.53 8.91 -8.85
N ARG A 4 16.87 10.00 -9.21
CA ARG A 4 16.05 10.79 -8.27
C ARG A 4 14.91 9.96 -7.66
N GLU A 5 14.31 9.06 -8.44
CA GLU A 5 13.27 8.14 -7.96
C GLU A 5 13.81 7.21 -6.86
N THR A 6 15.00 6.64 -7.04
CA THR A 6 15.64 5.82 -6.02
C THR A 6 15.91 6.62 -4.76
N VAL A 7 16.40 7.86 -4.86
CA VAL A 7 16.62 8.73 -3.70
C VAL A 7 15.32 8.98 -2.93
N ILE A 8 14.21 9.25 -3.65
CA ILE A 8 12.91 9.49 -3.01
C ILE A 8 12.37 8.22 -2.35
N HIS A 9 12.52 7.06 -2.98
CA HIS A 9 12.13 5.78 -2.39
C HIS A 9 12.92 5.48 -1.12
N VAL A 10 14.25 5.65 -1.15
CA VAL A 10 15.09 5.48 0.05
C VAL A 10 14.63 6.42 1.18
N ARG A 11 14.32 7.69 0.88
CA ARG A 11 13.79 8.63 1.88
C ARG A 11 12.45 8.18 2.45
N ALA A 12 11.53 7.70 1.62
CA ALA A 12 10.24 7.19 2.06
C ALA A 12 10.39 5.96 2.97
N VAL A 13 11.30 5.04 2.62
CA VAL A 13 11.64 3.87 3.45
C VAL A 13 12.23 4.29 4.79
N LEU A 14 13.19 5.23 4.80
CA LEU A 14 13.77 5.75 6.04
C LEU A 14 12.73 6.43 6.93
N LEU A 15 11.78 7.18 6.35
CA LEU A 15 10.65 7.74 7.10
C LEU A 15 9.75 6.64 7.66
N GLY A 16 9.54 5.54 6.93
CA GLY A 16 8.84 4.37 7.43
C GLY A 16 9.53 3.78 8.66
N PHE A 17 10.83 3.51 8.59
CA PHE A 17 11.59 3.01 9.74
C PHE A 17 11.63 3.99 10.91
N LEU A 18 11.70 5.30 10.64
CA LEU A 18 11.60 6.32 11.67
C LEU A 18 10.22 6.28 12.35
N ALA A 19 9.14 6.20 11.58
CA ALA A 19 7.79 6.07 12.12
C ALA A 19 7.64 4.81 12.97
N LEU A 20 8.15 3.67 12.48
CA LEU A 20 8.18 2.42 13.24
C LEU A 20 8.91 2.61 14.57
N ALA A 21 10.15 3.11 14.56
CA ALA A 21 10.95 3.31 15.76
C ALA A 21 10.30 4.25 16.79
N LEU A 22 9.58 5.28 16.32
CA LEU A 22 8.86 6.22 17.18
C LEU A 22 7.56 5.64 17.76
N LEU A 23 6.92 4.70 17.05
CA LEU A 23 5.62 4.16 17.43
C LEU A 23 5.71 2.84 18.19
N THR A 24 6.76 2.04 18.02
CA THR A 24 6.98 0.78 18.75
C THR A 24 6.85 0.91 20.28
N PRO A 25 7.31 1.99 20.95
CA PRO A 25 7.11 2.16 22.40
C PRO A 25 5.64 2.23 22.82
N PHE A 26 4.75 2.68 21.92
CA PHE A 26 3.30 2.77 22.16
C PHE A 26 2.58 1.46 21.83
N ASP A 27 3.28 0.49 21.24
CA ASP A 27 2.75 -0.80 20.80
C ASP A 27 2.82 -1.87 21.92
N ALA A 28 3.26 -1.50 23.12
CA ALA A 28 3.40 -2.39 24.28
C ALA A 28 2.07 -2.70 25.03
N GLY A 29 0.92 -2.33 24.46
CA GLY A 29 -0.43 -2.70 24.95
C GLY A 29 -0.92 -4.03 24.35
N PRO A 30 -2.14 -4.52 24.67
CA PRO A 30 -2.68 -5.72 24.02
C PRO A 30 -2.55 -5.58 22.51
N GLU A 31 -2.04 -6.62 21.83
CA GLU A 31 -1.51 -6.64 20.46
C GLU A 31 -2.51 -6.18 19.36
N THR A 32 -3.72 -5.78 19.75
CA THR A 32 -4.84 -5.36 18.92
C THR A 32 -5.28 -3.90 19.15
N GLY A 33 -4.50 -3.10 19.87
CA GLY A 33 -4.80 -1.68 20.14
C GLY A 33 -4.75 -0.78 18.89
N PRO A 34 -5.34 0.43 18.92
CA PRO A 34 -5.29 1.37 17.79
C PRO A 34 -3.86 1.80 17.39
N ALA A 35 -2.90 1.71 18.32
CA ALA A 35 -1.50 2.01 18.06
C ALA A 35 -0.85 1.04 17.04
N SER A 36 -1.17 -0.27 17.12
CA SER A 36 -0.62 -1.26 16.19
C SER A 36 -1.16 -1.05 14.77
N VAL A 37 -2.45 -0.73 14.65
CA VAL A 37 -3.09 -0.35 13.37
C VAL A 37 -2.41 0.87 12.75
N VAL A 38 -2.20 1.93 13.53
CA VAL A 38 -1.54 3.15 13.04
C VAL A 38 -0.11 2.87 12.63
N THR A 39 0.63 2.08 13.41
CA THR A 39 2.01 1.67 13.10
C THR A 39 2.07 0.88 11.81
N PHE A 40 1.19 -0.11 11.63
CA PHE A 40 1.05 -0.90 10.41
C PHE A 40 0.79 0.00 9.19
N LEU A 41 -0.22 0.87 9.27
CA LEU A 41 -0.61 1.73 8.15
C LEU A 41 0.49 2.72 7.78
N LEU A 42 1.14 3.35 8.76
CA LEU A 42 2.20 4.31 8.51
C LEU A 42 3.46 3.64 7.95
N PHE A 43 3.90 2.54 8.56
CA PHE A 43 5.11 1.84 8.11
C PHE A 43 4.94 1.32 6.68
N TYR A 44 3.92 0.50 6.42
CA TYR A 44 3.72 -0.08 5.09
C TYR A 44 3.28 0.97 4.06
N GLY A 45 2.48 1.96 4.45
CA GLY A 45 2.10 3.06 3.57
C GLY A 45 3.30 3.89 3.11
N LEU A 46 4.25 4.20 4.01
CA LEU A 46 5.47 4.93 3.65
C LEU A 46 6.43 4.08 2.83
N VAL A 47 6.70 2.85 3.27
CA VAL A 47 7.65 1.94 2.61
C VAL A 47 7.20 1.57 1.20
N LEU A 48 5.92 1.22 1.03
CA LEU A 48 5.39 0.75 -0.26
C LEU A 48 4.88 1.93 -1.12
N GLY A 49 4.24 2.92 -0.50
CA GLY A 49 3.52 3.99 -1.22
C GLY A 49 4.17 5.36 -1.19
N GLY A 50 5.10 5.64 -0.26
CA GLY A 50 5.54 7.01 0.02
C GLY A 50 6.19 7.70 -1.18
N SER A 51 7.04 7.00 -1.93
CA SER A 51 7.63 7.55 -3.16
C SER A 51 6.60 7.74 -4.27
N HIS A 52 5.68 6.79 -4.43
CA HIS A 52 4.62 6.87 -5.43
C HIS A 52 3.71 8.06 -5.16
N LEU A 53 3.30 8.26 -3.89
CA LEU A 53 2.47 9.38 -3.48
C LEU A 53 3.17 10.72 -3.72
N TYR A 54 4.44 10.85 -3.29
CA TYR A 54 5.21 12.07 -3.50
C TYR A 54 5.34 12.42 -4.98
N LEU A 55 5.74 11.45 -5.82
CA LEU A 55 5.94 11.66 -7.25
C LEU A 55 4.63 11.92 -8.00
N ALA A 56 3.55 11.24 -7.61
CA ALA A 56 2.22 11.43 -8.19
C ALA A 56 1.65 12.84 -7.88
N LEU A 57 1.82 13.31 -6.63
CA LEU A 57 1.44 14.67 -6.23
C LEU A 57 2.26 15.74 -6.94
N ARG A 58 3.51 15.45 -7.29
CA ARG A 58 4.37 16.35 -8.06
C ARG A 58 4.06 16.36 -9.56
N GLY A 59 3.24 15.42 -10.05
CA GLY A 59 2.97 15.28 -11.48
C GLY A 59 4.21 14.88 -12.28
N GLU A 60 5.16 14.20 -11.64
CA GLU A 60 6.43 13.85 -12.27
C GLU A 60 6.34 12.49 -12.96
N ASP A 61 6.35 12.52 -14.29
CA ASP A 61 6.54 11.34 -15.12
C ASP A 61 8.04 10.98 -15.14
N GLY A 62 8.32 9.70 -14.89
CA GLY A 62 9.67 9.13 -14.85
C GLY A 62 9.66 7.74 -15.49
N MET A 63 10.26 6.76 -14.82
CA MET A 63 10.16 5.36 -15.26
C MET A 63 8.72 4.83 -15.15
N VAL A 64 7.94 5.41 -14.23
CA VAL A 64 6.54 5.06 -14.00
C VAL A 64 5.66 6.29 -14.25
N PRO A 65 4.67 6.21 -15.17
CA PRO A 65 3.73 7.30 -15.42
C PRO A 65 2.91 7.67 -14.19
N VAL A 66 2.57 8.96 -14.03
CA VAL A 66 1.77 9.50 -12.91
C VAL A 66 0.45 8.75 -12.75
N ALA A 67 -0.23 8.45 -13.86
CA ALA A 67 -1.47 7.68 -13.83
C ALA A 67 -1.28 6.26 -13.25
N ALA A 68 -0.17 5.60 -13.56
CA ALA A 68 0.15 4.29 -13.00
C ALA A 68 0.46 4.36 -11.50
N ARG A 69 1.08 5.46 -11.03
CA ARG A 69 1.29 5.70 -9.59
C ARG A 69 -0.03 5.83 -8.84
N TRP A 70 -0.99 6.58 -9.37
CA TRP A 70 -2.31 6.71 -8.73
C TRP A 70 -3.08 5.38 -8.69
N ARG A 71 -3.01 4.57 -9.75
CA ARG A 71 -3.60 3.22 -9.75
C ARG A 71 -2.95 2.32 -8.69
N TYR A 72 -1.62 2.34 -8.60
CA TYR A 72 -0.88 1.62 -7.56
C TYR A 72 -1.29 2.07 -6.15
N LEU A 73 -1.38 3.38 -5.90
CA LEU A 73 -1.76 3.93 -4.60
C LEU A 73 -3.19 3.55 -4.20
N ALA A 74 -4.13 3.53 -5.15
CA ALA A 74 -5.49 3.08 -4.90
C ALA A 74 -5.53 1.59 -4.48
N VAL A 75 -4.76 0.75 -5.16
CA VAL A 75 -4.63 -0.68 -4.81
C VAL A 75 -3.98 -0.83 -3.44
N LEU A 76 -2.88 -0.13 -3.18
CA LEU A 76 -2.20 -0.16 -1.89
C LEU A 76 -3.16 0.25 -0.75
N ALA A 77 -3.98 1.29 -0.94
CA ALA A 77 -4.97 1.68 0.05
C ALA A 77 -5.98 0.56 0.35
N VAL A 78 -6.48 -0.13 -0.68
CA VAL A 78 -7.37 -1.29 -0.49
C VAL A 78 -6.66 -2.44 0.22
N LEU A 79 -5.41 -2.74 -0.15
CA LEU A 79 -4.62 -3.81 0.48
C LEU A 79 -4.32 -3.50 1.95
N LEU A 80 -3.99 -2.26 2.29
CA LEU A 80 -3.75 -1.85 3.67
C LEU A 80 -5.04 -1.87 4.50
N ALA A 81 -6.17 -1.40 3.95
CA ALA A 81 -7.46 -1.45 4.62
C ALA A 81 -7.93 -2.91 4.83
N GLY A 82 -7.84 -3.74 3.79
CA GLY A 82 -8.16 -5.16 3.84
C GLY A 82 -7.26 -5.92 4.82
N GLY A 83 -5.95 -5.67 4.77
CA GLY A 83 -4.99 -6.23 5.72
C GLY A 83 -5.34 -5.84 7.16
N THR A 84 -5.62 -4.56 7.40
CA THR A 84 -6.04 -4.07 8.73
C THR A 84 -7.31 -4.80 9.21
N ALA A 85 -8.33 -4.92 8.36
CA ALA A 85 -9.55 -5.65 8.70
C ALA A 85 -9.30 -7.13 9.02
N VAL A 86 -8.45 -7.80 8.23
CA VAL A 86 -8.10 -9.23 8.43
C VAL A 86 -7.31 -9.43 9.72
N PHE A 87 -6.29 -8.61 9.99
CA PHE A 87 -5.40 -8.77 11.14
C PHE A 87 -6.04 -8.36 12.46
N TYR A 88 -6.80 -7.25 12.49
CA TYR A 88 -7.31 -6.68 13.75
C TYR A 88 -8.80 -6.90 13.97
N GLY A 89 -9.54 -7.30 12.94
CA GLY A 89 -10.98 -7.52 13.00
C GLY A 89 -11.42 -8.88 12.47
N GLY A 90 -10.49 -9.77 12.11
CA GLY A 90 -10.77 -10.95 11.30
C GLY A 90 -11.84 -11.89 11.86
N GLU A 91 -11.91 -12.02 13.19
CA GLU A 91 -12.86 -12.86 13.91
C GLU A 91 -14.28 -12.25 14.03
N ARG A 92 -14.43 -10.96 13.68
CA ARG A 92 -15.76 -10.33 13.65
C ARG A 92 -16.49 -10.76 12.40
N SER A 93 -17.82 -10.90 12.50
CA SER A 93 -18.66 -11.30 11.38
C SER A 93 -19.53 -10.15 10.87
N VAL A 94 -19.76 -10.13 9.56
CA VAL A 94 -20.80 -9.33 8.91
C VAL A 94 -21.86 -10.31 8.40
N GLY A 95 -22.98 -10.41 9.11
CA GLY A 95 -23.93 -11.49 8.90
C GLY A 95 -23.32 -12.84 9.27
N THR A 96 -23.26 -13.77 8.33
CA THR A 96 -22.70 -15.13 8.52
C THR A 96 -21.25 -15.29 8.06
N ILE A 97 -20.62 -14.23 7.55
CA ILE A 97 -19.27 -14.29 6.96
C ILE A 97 -18.30 -13.49 7.83
N GLU A 98 -17.17 -14.10 8.16
CA GLU A 98 -16.07 -13.45 8.87
C GLU A 98 -15.42 -12.32 8.04
N LEU A 99 -15.03 -11.24 8.70
CA LEU A 99 -14.25 -10.15 8.10
C LEU A 99 -12.94 -10.66 7.50
N ARG A 100 -12.36 -11.73 8.07
CA ARG A 100 -11.20 -12.41 7.48
C ARG A 100 -11.48 -12.89 6.06
N THR A 101 -12.57 -13.60 5.86
CA THR A 101 -12.97 -14.13 4.53
C THR A 101 -13.26 -13.00 3.57
N ILE A 102 -14.02 -11.99 3.99
CA ILE A 102 -14.36 -10.82 3.17
C ILE A 102 -13.07 -10.09 2.76
N GLY A 103 -12.20 -9.79 3.71
CA GLY A 103 -10.95 -9.06 3.48
C GLY A 103 -10.00 -9.81 2.54
N LEU A 104 -9.86 -11.13 2.70
CA LEU A 104 -9.04 -11.96 1.81
C LEU A 104 -9.59 -11.97 0.37
N VAL A 105 -10.91 -12.11 0.19
CA VAL A 105 -11.54 -12.06 -1.14
C VAL A 105 -11.29 -10.70 -1.80
N VAL A 106 -11.49 -9.60 -1.07
CA VAL A 106 -11.22 -8.25 -1.57
C VAL A 106 -9.76 -8.10 -1.99
N ILE A 107 -8.81 -8.50 -1.14
CA ILE A 107 -7.37 -8.44 -1.44
C ILE A 107 -7.04 -9.21 -2.73
N VAL A 108 -7.53 -10.45 -2.86
CA VAL A 108 -7.25 -11.30 -4.02
C VAL A 108 -7.84 -10.69 -5.29
N VAL A 109 -9.12 -10.31 -5.26
CA VAL A 109 -9.81 -9.72 -6.43
C VAL A 109 -9.14 -8.42 -6.86
N THR A 110 -8.81 -7.53 -5.92
CA THR A 110 -8.11 -6.27 -6.23
C THR A 110 -6.73 -6.53 -6.81
N SER A 111 -5.97 -7.49 -6.27
CA SER A 111 -4.64 -7.82 -6.79
C SER A 111 -4.69 -8.36 -8.21
N ILE A 112 -5.64 -9.27 -8.51
CA ILE A 112 -5.84 -9.81 -9.85
C ILE A 112 -6.29 -8.70 -10.80
N ALA A 113 -7.26 -7.87 -10.41
CA ALA A 113 -7.76 -6.78 -11.24
C ALA A 113 -6.66 -5.77 -11.59
N TYR A 114 -5.81 -5.43 -10.61
CA TYR A 114 -4.67 -4.54 -10.82
C TYR A 114 -3.66 -5.14 -11.80
N LEU A 115 -3.27 -6.41 -11.58
CA LEU A 115 -2.32 -7.12 -12.42
C LEU A 115 -2.79 -7.17 -13.87
N VAL A 116 -4.07 -7.52 -14.10
CA VAL A 116 -4.66 -7.55 -15.44
C VAL A 116 -4.65 -6.15 -16.06
N THR A 117 -5.05 -5.12 -15.30
CA THR A 117 -5.11 -3.74 -15.80
C THR A 117 -3.75 -3.22 -16.23
N GLU A 118 -2.71 -3.39 -15.40
CA GLU A 118 -1.35 -2.95 -15.75
C GLU A 118 -0.74 -3.80 -16.87
N SER A 119 -1.03 -5.10 -16.93
CA SER A 119 -0.57 -5.98 -18.01
C SER A 119 -1.14 -5.54 -19.36
N VAL A 120 -2.45 -5.22 -19.41
CA VAL A 120 -3.10 -4.73 -20.62
C VAL A 120 -2.55 -3.36 -21.01
N ALA A 121 -2.34 -2.46 -20.04
CA ALA A 121 -1.76 -1.15 -20.30
C ALA A 121 -0.33 -1.27 -20.86
N GLY A 122 0.51 -2.11 -20.27
CA GLY A 122 1.86 -2.38 -20.75
C GLY A 122 1.90 -3.04 -22.13
N TYR A 123 1.01 -4.00 -22.39
CA TYR A 123 0.90 -4.65 -23.70
C TYR A 123 0.48 -3.66 -24.80
N ARG A 124 -0.45 -2.75 -24.50
CA ARG A 124 -0.88 -1.73 -25.48
C ARG A 124 0.24 -0.73 -25.76
N ALA A 125 0.95 -0.27 -24.73
CA ALA A 125 2.06 0.67 -24.87
C ALA A 125 3.17 0.09 -25.78
N SER A 126 3.53 -1.18 -25.61
CA SER A 126 4.55 -1.84 -26.44
C SER A 126 4.13 -2.14 -27.89
N ARG A 127 2.85 -1.99 -28.22
CA ARG A 127 2.30 -2.18 -29.57
C ARG A 127 2.04 -0.87 -30.31
N SER A 128 2.04 0.26 -29.59
CA SER A 128 1.86 1.60 -30.15
C SER A 128 3.18 2.32 -30.48
N GLU A 129 4.31 1.74 -30.10
CA GLU A 129 5.66 2.13 -30.56
C GLU A 129 6.00 1.44 -31.88
#